data_AF-A0A0F2PJW8-F1
#
_entry.id   AF-A0A0F2PJW8-F1
#
_cell.length_a   1.000
_cell.length_b   1.000
_cell.length_c   1.000
_cell.angle_alpha   90.00
_cell.angle_beta   90.00
_cell.angle_gamma   90.00
#
_symmetry.space_group_name_H-M   'P 1'
#
loop_
_entity.id
_entity.type
_entity.pdbx_description
1 polymer ?
#
loop_
_entity_poly.entity_id
_entity_poly.type
_entity_poly.pdbx_seq_one_letter_code
_entity_poly.pdbx_strand_id
1 'polypeptide(L)' 'MSIPPELNFATGVTVNILMINGDVFTGEIVDVEDNFLQLRLTAATGPFVAGEVVRLNLKQLIAIG' A
#
# COMPACT_ATOMS: atom_id res chain seq x y z
N MET A 1 7.40 -15.78 -7.06
CA MET A 1 6.29 -14.96 -7.57
C MET A 1 6.84 -13.56 -7.74
N SER A 2 6.81 -13.00 -8.95
CA SER A 2 7.40 -11.68 -9.20
C SER A 2 6.41 -10.60 -8.82
N ILE A 3 6.87 -9.63 -8.05
CA ILE A 3 6.27 -8.30 -7.95
C ILE A 3 5.93 -7.84 -9.38
N PRO A 4 4.71 -7.35 -9.67
CA PRO A 4 4.40 -6.79 -10.97
C PRO A 4 5.50 -5.77 -11.33
N PRO A 5 6.07 -5.81 -12.55
CA PRO A 5 7.21 -4.96 -12.94
C PRO A 5 6.92 -3.45 -12.82
N GLU A 6 5.66 -3.09 -12.59
CA GLU A 6 5.14 -1.72 -12.44
C GLU A 6 5.28 -1.16 -11.02
N LEU A 7 5.51 -1.99 -9.98
CA LEU A 7 5.84 -1.54 -8.62
C LEU A 7 7.25 -2.00 -8.22
N ASN A 8 8.28 -1.26 -8.62
CA ASN A 8 9.66 -1.52 -8.21
C ASN A 8 9.97 -0.94 -6.81
N PHE A 9 9.11 -1.18 -5.83
CA PHE A 9 9.34 -0.77 -4.46
C PHE A 9 9.87 -1.94 -3.63
N ALA A 10 10.97 -1.72 -2.93
CA ALA A 10 11.46 -2.69 -1.97
C ALA A 10 10.52 -2.77 -0.77
N THR A 11 10.43 -3.94 -0.14
CA THR A 11 9.81 -4.08 1.18
C THR A 11 10.58 -3.25 2.21
N GLY A 12 9.89 -2.76 3.23
CA GLY A 12 10.47 -1.87 4.25
C GLY A 12 10.46 -0.38 3.91
N VAL A 13 10.05 0.00 2.69
CA VAL A 13 9.95 1.40 2.28
C VAL A 13 8.64 2.00 2.78
N THR A 14 8.71 3.18 3.40
CA THR A 14 7.52 3.98 3.72
C THR A 14 7.05 4.73 2.47
N VAL A 15 5.76 4.60 2.16
CA VAL A 15 5.12 5.19 0.99
C VAL A 15 3.79 5.84 1.38
N ASN A 16 3.37 6.80 0.56
CA ASN A 16 2.01 7.33 0.52
C ASN A 16 1.30 6.81 -0.71
N ILE A 17 0.08 6.29 -0.52
CA ILE A 17 -0.71 5.68 -1.57
C ILE A 17 -2.03 6.41 -1.68
N LEU A 18 -2.33 6.93 -2.87
CA LEU A 18 -3.61 7.54 -3.20
C LEU A 18 -4.48 6.51 -3.92
N MET A 19 -5.67 6.25 -3.40
CA MET A 19 -6.66 5.35 -3.98
C MET A 19 -7.67 6.08 -4.87
N ILE A 20 -8.34 5.36 -5.77
CA ILE A 20 -9.35 5.90 -6.69
C ILE A 20 -10.52 6.58 -5.96
N ASN A 21 -10.87 6.09 -4.77
CA ASN A 21 -11.94 6.67 -3.95
C ASN A 21 -11.50 7.93 -3.18
N GLY A 22 -10.25 8.36 -3.31
CA GLY A 22 -9.69 9.53 -2.63
C GLY A 22 -9.02 9.23 -1.29
N ASP A 23 -9.05 7.98 -0.81
CA ASP A 23 -8.38 7.60 0.42
C ASP A 23 -6.85 7.65 0.26
N VAL A 24 -6.17 8.10 1.31
CA VAL A 24 -4.71 8.11 1.37
C VAL A 24 -4.23 7.19 2.48
N PHE A 25 -3.37 6.25 2.12
CA PHE A 25 -2.73 5.33 3.04
C PHE A 25 -1.24 5.66 3.15
N THR A 26 -0.77 5.92 4.37
CA THR A 26 0.65 6.13 4.67
C THR A 26 1.15 4.92 5.44
N GLY A 27 2.18 4.25 4.94
CA GLY A 27 2.69 3.06 5.61
C GLY A 27 3.94 2.46 4.99
N GLU A 28 4.44 1.40 5.62
CA GLU A 28 5.58 0.62 5.19
C GLU A 28 5.13 -0.56 4.31
N ILE A 29 5.75 -0.74 3.16
CA ILE A 29 5.47 -1.89 2.29
C ILE A 29 5.97 -3.17 2.97
N VAL A 30 5.04 -4.08 3.24
CA VAL A 30 5.36 -5.38 3.84
C VAL A 30 5.66 -6.39 2.75
N ASP A 31 4.79 -6.46 1.74
CA ASP A 31 4.89 -7.43 0.65
C ASP A 31 4.01 -7.02 -0.54
N VAL A 32 4.28 -7.59 -1.71
CA VAL A 32 3.45 -7.46 -2.91
C VAL A 32 3.17 -8.84 -3.48
N GLU A 33 1.91 -9.25 -3.43
CA GLU A 33 1.47 -10.56 -3.89
C GLU A 33 0.29 -10.42 -4.87
N ASP A 34 0.45 -11.00 -6.04
CA ASP A 34 -0.50 -10.95 -7.16
C ASP A 34 -0.91 -9.50 -7.53
N ASN A 35 -2.11 -9.11 -7.10
CA ASN A 35 -2.72 -7.79 -7.34
C ASN A 35 -2.93 -7.00 -6.05
N PHE A 36 -2.31 -7.42 -4.95
CA PHE A 36 -2.44 -6.78 -3.66
C PHE A 36 -1.10 -6.29 -3.13
N LEU A 37 -1.10 -5.05 -2.65
CA LEU A 37 -0.02 -4.46 -1.88
C LEU A 37 -0.36 -4.59 -0.40
N GLN A 38 0.51 -5.22 0.37
CA GLN A 38 0.41 -5.27 1.83
C GLN A 38 1.15 -4.08 2.43
N LEU A 39 0.43 -3.25 3.18
CA LEU A 39 0.96 -2.03 3.78
C LEU A 39 0.74 -2.05 5.28
N ARG A 40 1.82 -1.89 6.06
CA ARG A 40 1.72 -1.61 7.50
C ARG A 40 1.53 -0.12 7.71
N LEU A 41 0.39 0.29 8.24
CA LEU A 41 0.04 1.69 8.42
C LEU A 41 0.96 2.37 9.44
N THR A 42 1.54 3.51 9.06
CA THR A 42 2.28 4.38 9.99
C THR A 42 1.42 5.55 10.49
N ALA A 43 0.31 5.82 9.81
CA ALA A 43 -0.74 6.75 10.24
C ALA A 43 -2.12 6.08 10.12
N ALA A 44 -3.06 6.47 10.97
CA ALA A 44 -4.43 5.94 10.91
C ALA A 44 -5.17 6.50 9.69
N THR A 45 -5.83 5.62 8.94
CA THR A 45 -6.72 5.96 7.82
C THR A 45 -8.03 5.22 8.06
N GLY A 46 -9.09 5.94 8.39
CA GLY A 46 -10.36 5.32 8.80
C GLY A 46 -10.90 4.32 7.77
N PRO A 47 -11.39 3.13 8.18
CA PRO A 47 -11.62 2.64 9.55
C PRO A 47 -10.40 2.00 10.24
N PHE A 48 -9.22 2.05 9.63
CA PHE A 48 -8.02 1.34 10.08
C PHE A 48 -7.17 2.20 11.02
N VAL A 49 -6.44 1.55 11.93
CA VAL A 49 -5.55 2.22 12.89
C VAL A 49 -4.08 2.03 12.53
N ALA A 50 -3.22 2.94 13.03
CA ALA A 50 -1.78 2.81 12.85
C ALA A 50 -1.26 1.48 13.44
N GLY A 51 -0.33 0.85 12.73
CA GLY A 51 0.22 -0.47 13.07
C GLY A 51 -0.51 -1.65 12.44
N GLU A 52 -1.73 -1.47 11.91
CA GLU A 52 -2.43 -2.52 11.17
C GLU A 52 -1.79 -2.77 9.80
N VAL A 53 -1.87 -4.03 9.35
CA VAL A 53 -1.49 -4.41 7.99
C VAL A 53 -2.75 -4.48 7.14
N VAL A 54 -2.84 -3.60 6.14
CA VAL A 54 -3.94 -3.56 5.18
C VAL A 54 -3.52 -4.16 3.84
N ARG A 55 -4.48 -4.73 3.11
CA ARG A 55 -4.28 -5.21 1.74
C ARG A 55 -4.98 -4.25 0.78
N LEU A 56 -4.19 -3.56 -0.03
CA LEU A 56 -4.68 -2.60 -1.02
C LEU A 56 -4.67 -3.24 -2.41
N ASN A 57 -5.78 -3.14 -3.13
CA ASN A 57 -5.88 -3.67 -4.48
C ASN A 57 -5.15 -2.74 -5.46
N LEU A 58 -4.12 -3.24 -6.14
CA LEU A 58 -3.29 -2.49 -7.09
C LEU A 58 -4.10 -1.81 -8.21
N LYS A 59 -5.26 -2.38 -8.59
CA LYS A 59 -6.17 -1.79 -9.59
C LYS A 59 -6.91 -0.55 -9.10
N GLN A 60 -6.87 -0.28 -7.80
CA GLN A 60 -7.51 0.88 -7.18
C GLN A 60 -6.51 1.97 -6.78
N LEU A 61 -5.23 1.81 -7.11
CA LEU A 61 -4.23 2.84 -6.87
C LEU A 61 -4.27 3.87 -8.00
N ILE A 62 -4.20 5.14 -7.62
CA ILE A 62 -3.92 6.26 -8.53
C ILE A 62 -2.42 6.55 -8.54
N ALA A 63 -1.80 6.62 -7.36
CA ALA A 63 -0.40 7.02 -7.23
C ALA A 63 0.24 6.40 -5.97
N ILE A 64 1.57 6.26 -6.02
CA ILE A 64 2.42 5.82 -4.93
C ILE A 64 3.71 6.65 -4.96
N GLY A 65 4.18 7.12 -3.80
CA GLY A 65 5.40 7.94 -3.69
C GLY A 65 5.92 8.08 -2.27
#